data_AF-X1UZJ2-F1
#
_entry.id   AF-X1UZJ2-F1
#
_cell.length_a   1.000
_cell.length_b   1.000
_cell.length_c   1.000
_cell.angle_alpha   90.00
_cell.angle_beta   90.00
_cell.angle_gamma   90.00
#
_symmetry.space_group_name_H-M   'P 1'
#
loop_
_entity.id
_entity.type
_entity.pdbx_description
1 polymer ?
#
loop_
_entity_poly.entity_id
_entity_poly.type
_entity_poly.pdbx_seq_one_letter_code
_entity_poly.pdbx_strand_id
1 'polypeptide(L)'
;ALAHLVILHHEHQIAPSTENMDFSGDTFPIDWEEYYESYQPPYELKLEGWNTDDTYPHTFDVFVAILPRKAVLALAIVDAK
;
A
#
# COMPACT_ATOMS: atom_id res chain seq x y z
N ALA A 1 6.79 -11.00 11.07
CA ALA A 1 7.20 -11.62 9.80
C ALA A 1 8.58 -11.09 9.43
N LEU A 2 9.36 -11.81 8.60
CA LEU A 2 10.72 -11.42 8.22
C LEU A 2 10.75 -10.63 6.90
N ALA A 3 9.70 -10.77 6.09
CA ALA A 3 9.49 -10.03 4.86
C ALA A 3 8.75 -8.72 5.16
N HIS A 4 9.23 -7.64 4.56
CA HIS A 4 8.75 -6.28 4.75
C HIS A 4 8.48 -5.63 3.39
N LEU A 5 7.47 -4.78 3.32
CA LEU A 5 7.08 -4.07 2.11
C LEU A 5 6.62 -2.65 2.43
N VAL A 6 7.02 -1.69 1.60
CA VAL A 6 6.42 -0.36 1.52
C VAL A 6 5.98 -0.05 0.10
N ILE A 7 4.96 0.79 -0.03
CA ILE A 7 4.46 1.30 -1.30
C ILE A 7 4.84 2.78 -1.38
N LEU A 8 5.54 3.14 -2.45
CA LEU A 8 6.00 4.48 -2.73
C LEU A 8 5.26 5.06 -3.94
N HIS A 9 4.99 6.36 -3.90
CA HIS A 9 4.76 7.15 -5.10
C HIS A 9 6.01 8.00 -5.33
N HIS A 10 6.72 7.73 -6.41
CA HIS A 10 8.11 8.18 -6.61
C HIS A 10 9.00 7.71 -5.44
N GLU A 11 9.62 8.65 -4.70
CA GLU A 11 10.49 8.37 -3.55
C GLU A 11 9.79 8.59 -2.21
N HIS A 12 8.46 8.82 -2.21
CA HIS A 12 7.70 9.07 -1.00
C HIS A 12 6.82 7.87 -0.64
N GLN A 13 6.95 7.40 0.61
CA GLN A 13 6.11 6.32 1.13
C GLN A 13 4.67 6.80 1.31
N ILE A 14 3.75 6.10 0.66
CA ILE A 14 2.31 6.38 0.75
C ILE A 14 1.56 5.31 1.55
N ALA A 15 2.10 4.09 1.63
CA ALA A 15 1.52 3.02 2.43
C ALA A 15 2.61 2.08 2.98
N PRO A 16 2.59 1.76 4.29
CA PRO A 16 1.75 2.38 5.32
C PRO A 16 2.06 3.88 5.46
N SER A 17 1.06 4.72 5.73
CA SER A 17 1.25 6.19 5.85
C SER A 17 1.91 6.62 7.16
N THR A 18 1.96 5.74 8.16
CA THR A 18 2.60 6.00 9.46
C THR A 18 4.11 5.97 9.31
N GLU A 19 4.78 6.99 9.85
CA GLU A 19 6.24 7.13 9.76
C GLU A 19 6.96 5.90 10.35
N ASN A 20 7.97 5.38 9.64
CA ASN A 20 8.76 4.21 10.01
C ASN A 20 7.97 2.90 10.15
N MET A 21 6.79 2.81 9.54
CA MET A 21 6.01 1.58 9.46
C MET A 21 6.20 0.89 8.11
N ASP A 22 6.12 -0.44 8.11
CA ASP A 22 6.15 -1.29 6.93
C ASP A 22 5.07 -2.37 7.03
N PHE A 23 4.67 -2.91 5.88
CA PHE A 23 3.83 -4.10 5.84
C PHE A 23 4.69 -5.32 6.16
N SER A 24 4.42 -5.97 7.29
CA SER A 24 4.98 -7.27 7.63
C SER A 24 3.88 -8.21 8.14
N GLY A 25 3.66 -9.28 7.39
CA GLY A 25 2.57 -10.24 7.63
C GLY A 25 2.97 -11.64 7.19
N ASP A 26 2.10 -12.62 7.49
CA ASP A 26 2.32 -14.01 7.11
C ASP A 26 1.04 -14.57 6.47
N THR A 27 0.26 -15.37 7.20
CA THR A 27 -0.84 -16.15 6.62
C THR A 27 -2.09 -15.33 6.28
N PHE A 28 -2.27 -14.17 6.91
CA PHE A 28 -3.49 -13.36 6.74
C PHE A 28 -3.22 -12.13 5.87
N PRO A 29 -4.16 -11.78 4.97
CA PRO A 29 -4.07 -10.55 4.21
C PRO A 29 -4.11 -9.34 5.16
N ILE A 30 -3.36 -8.31 4.79
CA ILE A 30 -3.40 -7.00 5.47
C ILE A 30 -4.24 -6.09 4.57
N ASP A 31 -5.43 -5.72 5.05
CA ASP A 31 -6.25 -4.71 4.40
C ASP A 31 -5.79 -3.32 4.87
N TRP A 32 -5.49 -2.45 3.91
CA TRP A 32 -5.08 -1.07 4.16
C TRP A 32 -6.04 -0.11 3.46
N GLU A 33 -7.03 0.38 4.21
CA GLU A 33 -8.17 1.16 3.69
C GLU A 33 -7.88 2.66 3.56
N GLU A 34 -6.69 3.03 3.12
CA GLU A 34 -6.35 4.44 2.87
C GLU A 34 -6.48 4.80 1.39
N TYR A 35 -7.17 5.90 1.11
CA TYR A 35 -7.30 6.44 -0.24
C TYR A 35 -6.15 7.38 -0.55
N TYR A 36 -5.46 7.12 -1.65
CA TYR A 36 -4.40 7.99 -2.16
C TYR A 36 -4.75 8.50 -3.55
N GLU A 37 -4.77 9.82 -3.72
CA GLU A 37 -5.05 10.46 -5.01
C GLU A 37 -3.74 10.76 -5.75
N SER A 38 -3.50 10.07 -6.87
CA SER A 38 -2.38 10.36 -7.76
C SER A 38 -2.81 11.32 -8.87
N TYR A 39 -2.34 12.56 -8.78
CA TYR A 39 -2.74 13.66 -9.67
C TYR A 39 -1.75 13.98 -10.79
N GLN A 40 -0.50 13.55 -10.65
CA GLN A 40 0.58 13.95 -11.54
C GLN A 40 1.12 12.74 -12.30
N PRO A 41 1.30 12.84 -13.63
CA PRO A 41 1.99 11.82 -14.39
C PRO A 41 3.51 11.86 -14.09
N PRO A 42 4.21 10.71 -14.17
CA PRO A 42 3.67 9.37 -14.44
C PRO A 42 2.90 8.81 -13.24
N TYR A 43 1.76 8.16 -13.50
CA TYR A 43 0.96 7.46 -12.49
C TYR A 43 1.64 6.14 -12.11
N GLU A 44 2.74 6.22 -11.37
CA GLU A 44 3.58 5.09 -11.01
C GLU A 44 3.50 4.80 -9.51
N LEU A 45 3.34 3.52 -9.17
CA LEU A 45 3.54 3.03 -7.82
C LEU A 45 4.74 2.11 -7.81
N LYS A 46 5.64 2.32 -6.86
CA LYS A 46 6.83 1.49 -6.65
C LYS A 46 6.62 0.65 -5.39
N LEU A 47 6.89 -0.64 -5.52
CA LEU A 47 6.92 -1.58 -4.41
C LEU A 47 8.37 -1.78 -4.00
N GLU A 48 8.69 -1.49 -2.74
CA GLU A 48 10.01 -1.69 -2.18
C GLU A 48 9.93 -2.70 -1.03
N GLY A 49 10.48 -3.88 -1.27
CA GLY A 49 10.45 -4.98 -0.31
C GLY A 49 11.85 -5.42 0.09
N TRP A 50 11.99 -5.84 1.35
CA TRP A 50 13.22 -6.41 1.88
C TRP A 50 12.92 -7.58 2.82
N ASN A 51 13.93 -8.39 3.08
CA ASN A 51 13.86 -9.49 4.04
C ASN A 51 14.97 -9.31 5.09
N THR A 52 14.69 -9.69 6.33
CA THR A 52 15.70 -9.74 7.40
C THR A 52 16.43 -11.08 7.46
N ASP A 53 16.09 -12.02 6.58
CA ASP A 53 16.64 -13.38 6.52
C ASP A 53 16.93 -13.78 5.05
N ASP A 54 17.67 -14.86 4.84
CA ASP A 54 17.95 -15.51 3.55
C ASP A 54 17.50 -16.97 3.50
N THR A 55 16.91 -17.49 4.58
CA THR A 55 16.52 -18.90 4.72
C THR A 55 15.33 -19.30 3.84
N TYR A 56 14.29 -18.45 3.77
CA TYR A 56 13.06 -18.76 3.05
C TYR A 56 12.75 -17.70 1.98
N PRO A 57 12.47 -18.10 0.73
CA PRO A 57 12.03 -17.15 -0.29
C PRO A 57 10.63 -16.63 0.05
N HIS A 58 10.44 -15.32 -0.09
CA HIS A 58 9.14 -14.67 0.08
C HIS A 58 8.64 -14.13 -1.25
N THR A 59 7.32 -14.07 -1.38
CA THR A 59 6.61 -13.46 -2.51
C THR A 59 5.49 -12.61 -1.94
N PHE A 60 5.34 -11.40 -2.47
CA PHE A 60 4.28 -10.49 -2.08
C PHE A 60 3.20 -10.46 -3.17
N ASP A 61 1.96 -10.71 -2.78
CA ASP A 61 0.79 -10.50 -3.62
C ASP A 61 0.15 -9.16 -3.24
N VAL A 62 0.26 -8.16 -4.12
CA VAL A 62 -0.23 -6.79 -3.86
C VAL A 62 -1.40 -6.47 -4.77
N PHE A 63 -2.55 -6.18 -4.16
CA PHE A 63 -3.78 -5.79 -4.86
C PHE A 63 -4.01 -4.29 -4.71
N VAL A 64 -4.06 -3.57 -5.83
CA VAL A 64 -4.34 -2.12 -5.84
C VAL A 64 -5.69 -1.88 -6.53
N ALA A 65 -6.64 -1.33 -5.78
CA ALA A 65 -7.94 -0.94 -6.32
C ALA A 65 -7.90 0.48 -6.88
N ILE A 66 -8.02 0.62 -8.21
CA ILE A 66 -8.14 1.92 -8.86
C ILE A 66 -9.62 2.25 -9.02
N LEU A 67 -10.10 3.22 -8.26
CA LEU A 67 -11.51 3.61 -8.25
C LEU A 67 -11.78 4.80 -9.17
N PRO A 68 -12.91 4.83 -9.89
CA PRO A 68 -13.33 6.04 -10.59
C PRO A 68 -13.70 7.12 -9.56
N ARG A 69 -13.43 8.39 -9.90
CA ARG A 69 -13.67 9.56 -9.01
C ARG A 69 -15.05 9.58 -8.33
N LYS A 70 -16.10 9.13 -9.03
CA LYS A 70 -17.46 9.07 -8.48
C LYS A 70 -17.62 8.07 -7.32
N ALA A 71 -16.87 6.97 -7.34
CA ALA A 71 -16.91 5.96 -6.27
C ALA A 71 -16.21 6.47 -5.01
N VAL A 72 -15.07 7.17 -5.17
CA VAL A 72 -14.34 7.77 -4.04
C VAL A 72 -15.21 8.81 -3.31
N LEU A 73 -15.94 9.65 -4.05
CA LEU A 73 -16.87 10.62 -3.45
C LEU A 73 -17.97 9.96 -2.60
N ALA A 74 -18.47 8.80 -3.03
CA ALA A 74 -19.49 8.09 -2.27
C ALA A 74 -18.92 7.55 -0.94
N LEU A 75 -17.69 7.01 -0.95
CA LEU A 75 -16.99 6.50 0.23
C LEU A 75 -16.68 7.64 1.22
N ALA A 76 -16.14 8.76 0.72
CA ALA A 76 -15.85 9.93 1.55
C ALA A 76 -17.09 10.52 2.25
N ILE A 77 -18.27 10.45 1.62
CA ILE A 77 -19.55 10.89 2.24
C ILE A 77 -20.01 9.91 3.31
N VAL A 78 -19.72 8.62 3.16
CA VAL A 78 -20.09 7.57 4.14
C VAL A 78 -19.20 7.67 5.37
N ASP A 79 -17.89 7.86 5.22
CA ASP A 79 -16.94 8.00 6.34
C ASP A 79 -17.12 9.28 7.15
N ALA A 80 -17.74 10.32 6.57
CA ALA A 80 -17.99 11.59 7.23
C ALA A 80 -19.23 11.60 8.17
N LYS A 81 -19.83 10.43 8.45
CA LYS A 81 -21.00 10.28 9.32
C LYS A 81 -20.70 9.42 10.53
#